data_AF-A0AAD1U890-F1
#
_entry.id   AF-A0AAD1U890-F1
#
_cell.length_a   1.000
_cell.length_b   1.000
_cell.length_c   1.000
_cell.angle_alpha   90.00
_cell.angle_beta   90.00
_cell.angle_gamma   90.00
#
_symmetry.space_group_name_H-M   'P 1'
#
loop_
_entity.id
_entity.type
_entity.pdbx_description
1 polymer ?
#
loop_
_entity_poly.entity_id
_entity_poly.type
_entity_poly.pdbx_seq_one_letter_code
_entity_poly.pdbx_strand_id
1 'polypeptide(L)'
;MERARICIFLKIGSLKQSVKNSMQRSRKKKSSRAPPQLSITTMKVCRSQRRRLKSKRSEINLKIMLALLKKRNRQIKDIKDTRKNLHKVSSTKTDFLSPQDPRLRAINRIQNNESDHSIDESAIGDFSEVSVLYHYDKTKEEDKESKNNNPERKKNWQSKYNFSLDPKYHDKDLLQNDTVVDKTTDKLGSIKRVYKSGRQETIFPRLKKMWVYPDGYSCIFYSNGNITQLFPNQDCIQSNYSIKDKWHKMIFRTGLMTFKTEDTLVKFYPDGNQVIAHIDGTIKIIDNNSILKIIHPDKSIQKIPYPVPKMPIQAYEKGIPPIIKVSK
;
A
#
# COMPACT_ATOMS: atom_id res chain seq x y z
N MET A 1 -31.96 8.49 -23.53
CA MET A 1 -30.51 8.32 -23.75
C MET A 1 -30.00 6.88 -23.62
N GLU A 2 -30.71 5.96 -22.95
CA GLU A 2 -30.25 4.56 -22.80
C GLU A 2 -30.36 3.71 -24.07
N ARG A 3 -31.38 3.91 -24.90
CA ARG A 3 -31.53 3.18 -26.19
C ARG A 3 -30.39 3.44 -27.17
N ALA A 4 -29.83 4.66 -27.19
CA ALA A 4 -28.70 5.01 -28.05
C ALA A 4 -27.37 4.34 -27.61
N ARG A 5 -27.21 4.03 -26.32
CA ARG A 5 -26.02 3.34 -25.79
C ARG A 5 -26.01 1.85 -26.15
N ILE A 6 -27.18 1.21 -26.22
CA ILE A 6 -27.33 -0.21 -26.58
C ILE A 6 -26.98 -0.44 -28.05
N CYS A 7 -27.41 0.46 -28.96
CA CYS A 7 -27.10 0.34 -30.39
C CYS A 7 -25.58 0.47 -30.70
N ILE A 8 -24.84 1.31 -29.96
CA ILE A 8 -23.39 1.47 -30.16
C ILE A 8 -22.63 0.22 -29.69
N PHE A 9 -23.05 -0.41 -28.58
CA PHE A 9 -22.40 -1.61 -28.05
C PHE A 9 -22.58 -2.84 -28.96
N LEU A 10 -23.77 -3.02 -29.54
CA LEU A 10 -24.03 -4.13 -30.48
C LEU A 10 -23.21 -4.00 -31.77
N LYS A 11 -22.98 -2.77 -32.26
CA LYS A 11 -22.20 -2.52 -33.48
C LYS A 11 -20.70 -2.79 -33.29
N ILE A 12 -20.15 -2.54 -32.09
CA ILE A 12 -18.73 -2.82 -31.77
C ILE A 12 -18.50 -4.32 -31.56
N GLY A 13 -19.47 -5.05 -30.99
CA GLY A 13 -19.39 -6.51 -30.83
C GLY A 13 -19.33 -7.25 -32.17
N SER A 14 -20.21 -6.87 -33.10
CA SER A 14 -20.26 -7.44 -34.46
C SER A 14 -18.95 -7.22 -35.24
N LEU A 15 -18.34 -6.02 -35.15
CA LEU A 15 -17.08 -5.74 -35.83
C LEU A 15 -15.90 -6.59 -35.30
N LYS A 16 -15.85 -6.85 -33.98
CA LYS A 16 -14.77 -7.66 -33.39
C LYS A 16 -14.88 -9.14 -33.79
N GLN A 17 -16.10 -9.65 -33.94
CA GLN A 17 -16.32 -11.04 -34.36
C GLN A 17 -15.98 -11.23 -35.84
N SER A 18 -16.33 -10.26 -36.70
CA SER A 18 -15.98 -10.27 -38.12
C SER A 18 -14.45 -10.27 -38.36
N VAL A 19 -13.70 -9.47 -37.61
CA VAL A 19 -12.22 -9.42 -37.71
C VAL A 19 -11.56 -10.71 -37.19
N LYS A 20 -12.11 -11.34 -36.14
CA LYS A 20 -11.60 -12.65 -35.68
C LYS A 20 -11.83 -13.75 -36.71
N ASN A 21 -13.00 -13.77 -37.34
CA ASN A 21 -13.32 -14.77 -38.38
C ASN A 21 -12.50 -14.57 -39.65
N SER A 22 -12.15 -13.32 -40.03
CA SER A 22 -11.26 -13.08 -41.18
C SER A 22 -9.81 -13.49 -40.90
N MET A 23 -9.29 -13.26 -39.70
CA MET A 23 -7.94 -13.70 -39.32
C MET A 23 -7.80 -15.22 -39.16
N GLN A 24 -8.88 -15.93 -38.78
CA GLN A 24 -8.85 -17.39 -38.69
C GLN A 24 -8.92 -18.07 -40.06
N ARG A 25 -9.64 -17.50 -41.03
CA ARG A 25 -9.65 -18.00 -42.42
C ARG A 25 -8.30 -17.82 -43.14
N SER A 26 -7.50 -16.82 -42.77
CA SER A 26 -6.17 -16.61 -43.39
C SER A 26 -5.07 -17.56 -42.88
N ARG A 27 -5.32 -18.32 -41.79
CA ARG A 27 -4.30 -19.22 -41.20
C ARG A 27 -4.32 -20.66 -41.71
N LYS A 28 -5.37 -21.10 -42.44
CA LYS A 28 -5.49 -22.47 -42.94
C LYS A 28 -5.00 -22.69 -44.39
N LYS A 29 -4.49 -21.67 -45.08
CA LYS A 29 -3.82 -21.82 -46.39
C LYS A 29 -2.39 -21.30 -46.31
N LYS A 30 -1.51 -21.99 -45.59
CA LYS A 30 -0.06 -21.88 -45.80
C LYS A 30 0.34 -22.80 -46.94
N SER A 31 -0.07 -22.47 -48.16
CA SER A 31 0.68 -22.89 -49.35
C SER A 31 1.89 -21.97 -49.47
N SER A 32 3.05 -22.54 -49.76
CA SER A 32 4.38 -21.96 -49.92
C SER A 32 4.54 -20.90 -51.03
N ARG A 33 3.53 -20.05 -51.27
CA ARG A 33 3.64 -18.96 -52.24
C ARG A 33 4.35 -17.78 -51.60
N ALA A 34 5.43 -17.36 -52.25
CA ALA A 34 6.18 -16.15 -51.92
C ALA A 34 5.21 -14.97 -51.74
N PRO A 35 5.44 -14.09 -50.74
CA PRO A 35 4.58 -12.94 -50.51
C PRO A 35 4.50 -12.10 -51.80
N PRO A 36 3.30 -11.69 -52.24
CA PRO A 36 3.17 -10.88 -53.43
C PRO A 36 3.98 -9.59 -53.24
N GLN A 37 4.88 -9.33 -54.19
CA GLN A 37 5.68 -8.11 -54.24
C GLN A 37 4.72 -6.93 -54.44
N LEU A 38 4.34 -6.28 -53.34
CA LEU A 38 3.54 -5.07 -53.36
C LEU A 38 4.34 -3.97 -54.07
N SER A 39 3.74 -3.38 -55.09
CA SER A 39 4.38 -2.29 -55.83
C SER A 39 4.75 -1.13 -54.89
N ILE A 40 5.87 -0.46 -55.16
CA ILE A 40 6.41 0.63 -54.33
C ILE A 40 5.35 1.72 -54.06
N THR A 41 4.47 1.98 -55.02
CA THR A 41 3.33 2.90 -54.89
C THR A 41 2.33 2.48 -53.81
N THR A 42 1.94 1.20 -53.74
CA THR A 42 1.03 0.70 -52.69
C THR A 42 1.64 0.80 -51.29
N MET A 43 2.95 0.58 -51.15
CA MET A 43 3.65 0.76 -49.87
C MET A 43 3.67 2.23 -49.41
N LYS A 44 3.86 3.19 -50.32
CA LYS A 44 3.82 4.63 -49.99
C LYS A 44 2.43 5.06 -49.49
N VAL A 45 1.36 4.59 -50.14
CA VAL A 45 -0.03 4.86 -49.72
C VAL A 45 -0.31 4.28 -48.33
N CYS A 46 0.09 3.03 -48.07
CA CYS A 46 -0.07 2.39 -46.76
C CYS A 46 0.67 3.13 -45.65
N ARG A 47 1.90 3.58 -45.90
CA ARG A 47 2.69 4.37 -44.94
C ARG A 47 2.01 5.71 -44.63
N SER A 48 1.48 6.40 -45.64
CA SER A 48 0.75 7.66 -45.48
C SER A 48 -0.53 7.49 -44.65
N GLN A 49 -1.36 6.48 -44.96
CA GLN A 49 -2.57 6.18 -44.19
C GLN A 49 -2.25 5.82 -42.74
N ARG A 50 -1.18 5.05 -42.49
CA ARG A 50 -0.74 4.70 -41.12
C ARG A 50 -0.32 5.93 -40.33
N ARG A 51 0.37 6.90 -40.95
CA ARG A 51 0.73 8.18 -40.30
C ARG A 51 -0.52 9.00 -39.97
N ARG A 52 -1.49 9.11 -40.89
CA ARG A 52 -2.78 9.79 -40.65
C ARG A 52 -3.56 9.14 -39.50
N LEU A 53 -3.61 7.80 -39.43
CA LEU A 53 -4.29 7.09 -38.34
C LEU A 53 -3.59 7.29 -36.98
N LYS A 54 -2.25 7.32 -36.95
CA LYS A 54 -1.50 7.64 -35.73
C LYS A 54 -1.80 9.06 -35.24
N SER A 55 -1.82 10.04 -36.14
CA SER A 55 -2.15 11.44 -35.83
C SER A 55 -3.59 11.59 -35.30
N LYS A 56 -4.58 10.95 -35.94
CA LYS A 56 -5.97 10.95 -35.45
C LYS A 56 -6.09 10.30 -34.06
N ARG A 57 -5.35 9.22 -33.79
CA ARG A 57 -5.33 8.59 -32.46
C ARG A 57 -4.74 9.50 -31.38
N SER A 58 -3.65 10.21 -31.68
CA SER A 58 -3.09 11.19 -30.72
C SER A 58 -4.05 12.34 -30.45
N GLU A 59 -4.76 12.83 -31.47
CA GLU A 59 -5.76 13.89 -31.31
C GLU A 59 -6.93 13.45 -30.41
N ILE A 60 -7.45 12.24 -30.63
CA ILE A 60 -8.53 11.66 -29.80
C ILE A 60 -8.07 11.51 -28.35
N ASN A 61 -6.85 10.98 -28.13
CA ASN A 61 -6.31 10.83 -26.78
C ASN A 61 -6.15 12.19 -26.07
N LEU A 62 -5.70 13.21 -26.80
CA LEU A 62 -5.56 14.57 -26.25
C LEU A 62 -6.91 15.19 -25.89
N LYS A 63 -7.94 15.00 -26.72
CA LYS A 63 -9.33 15.40 -26.43
C LYS A 63 -9.88 14.72 -25.17
N ILE A 64 -9.61 13.42 -24.99
CA ILE A 64 -10.01 12.68 -23.79
C ILE A 64 -9.30 13.22 -22.55
N MET A 65 -7.98 13.45 -22.60
CA MET A 65 -7.25 14.02 -21.46
C MET A 65 -7.74 15.41 -21.08
N LEU A 66 -8.00 16.29 -22.06
CA LEU A 66 -8.57 17.61 -21.80
C LEU A 66 -9.95 17.53 -21.12
N ALA A 67 -10.80 16.59 -21.53
CA ALA A 67 -12.10 16.38 -20.89
C ALA A 67 -11.97 15.92 -19.43
N LEU A 68 -11.03 15.02 -19.14
CA LEU A 68 -10.75 14.56 -17.77
C LEU A 68 -10.21 15.69 -16.88
N LEU A 69 -9.30 16.52 -17.41
CA LEU A 69 -8.76 17.69 -16.69
C LEU A 69 -9.87 18.71 -16.38
N LYS A 70 -10.74 19.01 -17.35
CA LYS A 70 -11.90 19.89 -17.12
C LYS A 70 -12.83 19.34 -16.04
N LYS A 71 -13.08 18.02 -16.01
CA LYS A 71 -13.89 17.37 -14.96
C LYS A 71 -13.23 17.50 -13.58
N ARG A 72 -11.92 17.25 -13.47
CA ARG A 72 -11.17 17.38 -12.22
C ARG A 72 -11.18 18.83 -11.69
N ASN A 73 -11.04 19.81 -12.56
CA ASN A 73 -11.08 21.23 -12.16
C ASN A 73 -12.46 21.65 -11.62
N ARG A 74 -13.56 21.09 -12.16
CA ARG A 74 -14.91 21.31 -11.60
C ARG A 74 -15.00 20.74 -10.18
N GLN A 75 -14.55 19.51 -9.97
CA GLN A 75 -14.54 18.88 -8.64
C GLN A 75 -13.72 19.68 -7.62
N ILE A 76 -12.55 20.20 -8.03
CA ILE A 76 -11.73 21.06 -7.16
C ILE A 76 -12.48 22.35 -6.80
N LYS A 77 -13.22 22.94 -7.74
CA LYS A 77 -14.04 24.13 -7.48
C LYS A 77 -15.15 23.82 -6.47
N ASP A 78 -15.88 22.73 -6.65
CA ASP A 78 -16.95 22.30 -5.74
C ASP A 78 -16.40 22.05 -4.31
N ILE A 79 -15.21 21.47 -4.18
CA ILE A 79 -14.52 21.28 -2.89
C ILE A 79 -14.14 22.63 -2.26
N LYS A 80 -13.71 23.62 -3.05
CA LYS A 80 -13.39 24.96 -2.52
C LYS A 80 -14.65 25.69 -2.06
N ASP A 81 -15.75 25.57 -2.79
CA ASP A 81 -17.01 26.23 -2.44
C ASP A 81 -17.64 25.59 -1.20
N THR A 82 -17.59 24.27 -1.06
CA THR A 82 -18.02 23.56 0.16
C THR A 82 -17.19 23.96 1.38
N ARG A 83 -15.85 24.09 1.25
CA ARG A 83 -14.99 24.60 2.35
C ARG A 83 -15.35 26.03 2.76
N LYS A 84 -15.63 26.93 1.80
CA LYS A 84 -16.06 28.31 2.09
C LYS A 84 -17.38 28.32 2.87
N ASN A 85 -18.34 27.48 2.49
CA ASN A 85 -19.61 27.38 3.20
C ASN A 85 -19.44 26.79 4.60
N LEU A 86 -18.56 25.81 4.78
CA LEU A 86 -18.27 25.22 6.09
C LEU A 86 -17.66 26.26 7.05
N HIS A 87 -16.75 27.11 6.56
CA HIS A 87 -16.21 28.22 7.34
C HIS A 87 -17.29 29.24 7.77
N LYS A 88 -18.23 29.59 6.88
CA LYS A 88 -19.36 30.48 7.22
C LYS A 88 -20.26 29.89 8.32
N VAL A 89 -20.52 28.58 8.28
CA VAL A 89 -21.32 27.91 9.32
C VAL A 89 -20.55 27.83 10.64
N SER A 90 -19.22 27.67 10.60
CA SER A 90 -18.40 27.68 11.83
C SER A 90 -18.35 29.06 12.50
N SER A 91 -18.32 30.15 11.73
CA SER A 91 -18.27 31.51 12.29
C SER A 91 -19.61 31.96 12.89
N THR A 92 -20.74 31.40 12.47
CA THR A 92 -22.05 31.72 13.08
C THR A 92 -22.34 30.92 14.35
N LYS A 93 -21.50 29.92 14.68
CA LYS A 93 -21.73 29.03 15.84
C LYS A 93 -20.94 29.46 17.09
N THR A 94 -20.07 30.45 16.98
CA THR A 94 -19.31 31.00 18.11
C THR A 94 -20.12 31.91 19.02
N ASP A 95 -21.30 32.37 18.59
CA ASP A 95 -22.09 33.35 19.36
C ASP A 95 -23.01 32.72 20.43
N PHE A 96 -23.03 31.38 20.53
CA PHE A 96 -23.82 30.63 21.52
C PHE A 96 -23.00 29.97 22.63
N LEU A 97 -21.68 30.15 22.66
CA LEU A 97 -20.84 29.63 23.74
C LEU A 97 -20.55 30.75 24.74
N SER A 98 -21.38 30.78 25.78
CA SER A 98 -21.19 31.60 26.98
C SER A 98 -19.73 31.55 27.45
N PRO A 99 -19.10 32.70 27.79
CA PRO A 99 -17.70 32.79 28.26
C PRO A 99 -17.36 31.98 29.52
N GLN A 100 -18.33 31.26 30.09
CA GLN A 100 -18.14 30.48 31.30
C GLN A 100 -17.73 29.03 31.09
N ASP A 101 -17.67 28.50 29.85
CA ASP A 101 -17.23 27.11 29.66
C ASP A 101 -15.73 26.94 29.98
N PRO A 102 -15.37 26.20 31.05
CA PRO A 102 -13.97 26.02 31.48
C PRO A 102 -13.12 25.31 30.43
N ARG A 103 -13.72 24.59 29.47
CA ARG A 103 -12.99 23.91 28.39
C ARG A 103 -12.39 24.88 27.37
N LEU A 104 -13.04 26.02 27.11
CA LEU A 104 -12.52 27.04 26.18
C LEU A 104 -11.34 27.82 26.78
N ARG A 105 -11.29 28.00 28.11
CA ARG A 105 -10.14 28.62 28.78
C ARG A 105 -8.89 27.74 28.70
N ALA A 106 -9.06 26.42 28.74
CA ALA A 106 -7.94 25.48 28.59
C ALA A 106 -7.34 25.53 27.17
N ILE A 107 -8.17 25.66 26.14
CA ILE A 107 -7.71 25.71 24.73
C ILE A 107 -7.03 27.05 24.41
N ASN A 108 -7.57 28.19 24.90
CA ASN A 108 -6.96 29.50 24.68
C ASN A 108 -5.62 29.69 25.43
N ARG A 109 -5.42 29.00 26.57
CA ARG A 109 -4.11 28.98 27.26
C ARG A 109 -3.04 28.22 26.46
N ILE A 110 -3.44 27.25 25.65
CA ILE A 110 -2.50 26.48 24.81
C ILE A 110 -2.14 27.28 23.55
N GLN A 111 -3.06 28.08 23.01
CA GLN A 111 -2.83 28.83 21.77
C GLN A 111 -2.08 30.16 21.95
N ASN A 112 -2.07 30.75 23.15
CA ASN A 112 -1.45 32.07 23.39
C ASN A 112 -0.06 32.02 24.06
N ASN A 113 0.51 30.84 24.28
CA ASN A 113 1.90 30.71 24.69
C ASN A 113 2.79 30.58 23.44
N GLU A 114 2.95 31.67 22.71
CA GLU A 114 4.06 31.87 21.78
C GLU A 114 5.08 32.83 22.44
N SER A 115 6.37 32.57 22.18
CA SER A 115 7.57 33.30 22.62
C SER A 115 8.03 33.09 24.08
N ASP A 116 8.60 31.92 24.35
CA ASP A 116 9.98 31.80 24.87
C ASP A 116 10.30 30.34 25.17
N HIS A 117 10.91 29.66 24.21
CA HIS A 117 11.53 28.36 24.42
C HIS A 117 12.96 28.39 23.87
N SER A 118 13.88 28.83 24.73
CA SER A 118 15.15 28.12 24.88
C SER A 118 14.84 26.64 24.99
N ILE A 119 15.40 25.84 24.07
CA ILE A 119 15.22 24.40 24.05
C ILE A 119 15.86 23.86 25.33
N ASP A 120 15.02 23.55 26.31
CA ASP A 120 15.38 22.84 27.51
C ASP A 120 15.69 21.39 27.09
N GLU A 121 16.97 21.02 27.06
CA GLU A 121 17.46 19.69 26.71
C GLU A 121 16.93 18.59 27.66
N SER A 122 16.26 18.96 28.74
CA SER A 122 15.57 18.05 29.66
C SER A 122 14.24 17.49 29.12
N ALA A 123 13.68 18.05 28.05
CA ALA A 123 12.42 17.59 27.44
C ALA A 123 12.61 16.53 26.33
N ILE A 124 13.85 16.12 26.05
CA ILE A 124 14.12 14.90 25.28
C ILE A 124 13.82 13.73 26.23
N GLY A 125 12.57 13.29 26.19
CA GLY A 125 12.06 12.17 26.97
C GLY A 125 13.05 11.02 27.04
N ASP A 126 13.21 10.53 28.27
CA ASP A 126 14.08 9.45 28.66
C ASP A 126 14.03 8.29 27.64
N PHE A 127 15.05 8.22 26.76
CA PHE A 127 15.15 7.20 25.71
C PHE A 127 15.40 5.79 26.26
N SER A 128 15.33 5.63 27.58
CA SER A 128 15.21 4.35 28.27
C SER A 128 14.05 3.53 27.69
N GLU A 129 12.96 4.14 27.20
CA GLU A 129 11.84 3.41 26.58
C GLU A 129 12.15 2.74 25.22
N VAL A 130 13.09 3.28 24.43
CA VAL A 130 13.50 2.64 23.17
C VAL A 130 14.48 1.48 23.43
N SER A 131 15.28 1.58 24.50
CA SER A 131 16.06 0.45 25.01
C SER A 131 15.18 -0.61 25.66
N VAL A 132 14.03 -0.21 26.23
CA VAL A 132 12.98 -1.09 26.77
C VAL A 132 12.30 -1.91 25.68
N LEU A 133 12.19 -1.44 24.44
CA LEU A 133 11.72 -2.32 23.34
C LEU A 133 12.69 -3.45 22.98
N TYR A 134 13.91 -3.44 23.52
CA TYR A 134 14.90 -4.53 23.50
C TYR A 134 15.18 -5.12 24.89
N HIS A 135 14.60 -4.58 25.97
CA HIS A 135 14.83 -4.99 27.36
C HIS A 135 13.56 -5.26 28.19
N TYR A 136 12.36 -5.16 27.61
CA TYR A 136 11.13 -5.67 28.21
C TYR A 136 11.04 -7.18 28.03
N ASP A 137 11.84 -7.88 28.84
CA ASP A 137 11.53 -9.17 29.49
C ASP A 137 12.69 -9.48 30.45
N LYS A 138 12.86 -8.65 31.47
CA LYS A 138 13.84 -8.91 32.55
C LYS A 138 13.35 -8.66 33.97
N THR A 139 12.07 -8.39 34.20
CA THR A 139 11.55 -8.22 35.57
C THR A 139 10.11 -8.72 35.69
N LYS A 140 9.98 -10.05 35.83
CA LYS A 140 9.05 -10.78 36.71
C LYS A 140 9.27 -12.27 36.39
N GLU A 141 9.75 -13.04 37.37
CA GLU A 141 10.43 -14.34 37.26
C GLU A 141 11.92 -14.15 36.89
N GLU A 142 12.92 -14.29 37.77
CA GLU A 142 13.06 -14.85 39.11
C GLU A 142 14.22 -14.12 39.79
N ASP A 143 14.09 -13.83 41.08
CA ASP A 143 15.24 -13.74 41.95
C ASP A 143 15.84 -15.15 42.07
N LYS A 144 17.15 -15.23 41.81
CA LYS A 144 18.11 -16.34 42.01
C LYS A 144 18.58 -17.04 40.72
N GLU A 145 19.88 -17.29 40.73
CA GLU A 145 20.69 -18.10 39.82
C GLU A 145 21.37 -17.44 38.61
N SER A 146 22.57 -16.93 38.92
CA SER A 146 23.86 -17.24 38.29
C SER A 146 24.04 -17.12 36.78
N LYS A 147 24.95 -16.20 36.44
CA LYS A 147 26.00 -16.27 35.41
C LYS A 147 26.04 -17.58 34.60
N ASN A 148 25.24 -17.65 33.53
CA ASN A 148 25.49 -18.60 32.46
C ASN A 148 25.32 -17.89 31.11
N ASN A 149 26.45 -17.71 30.41
CA ASN A 149 26.53 -17.15 29.07
C ASN A 149 26.08 -18.19 28.02
N ASN A 150 24.81 -18.60 28.03
CA ASN A 150 24.28 -19.51 27.00
C ASN A 150 23.88 -18.72 25.73
N PRO A 151 24.53 -18.93 24.57
CA PRO A 151 24.17 -18.29 23.30
C PRO A 151 22.79 -18.66 22.73
N GLU A 152 22.07 -19.63 23.31
CA GLU A 152 20.72 -19.99 22.86
C GLU A 152 19.62 -18.97 23.20
N ARG A 153 19.88 -18.03 24.13
CA ARG A 153 18.89 -17.00 24.53
C ARG A 153 18.63 -15.91 23.48
N LYS A 154 19.40 -15.83 22.38
CA LYS A 154 19.23 -14.82 21.31
C LYS A 154 18.11 -15.11 20.31
N LYS A 155 17.40 -16.25 20.39
CA LYS A 155 16.38 -16.64 19.39
C LYS A 155 14.93 -16.23 19.71
N ASN A 156 14.63 -15.68 20.89
CA ASN A 156 13.23 -15.49 21.30
C ASN A 156 12.52 -14.25 20.68
N TRP A 157 13.24 -13.28 20.13
CA TRP A 157 12.61 -12.11 19.49
C TRP A 157 11.92 -12.42 18.15
N GLN A 158 12.30 -13.53 17.50
CA GLN A 158 11.69 -13.97 16.25
C GLN A 158 10.27 -14.52 16.46
N SER A 159 9.95 -15.03 17.65
CA SER A 159 8.71 -15.77 17.93
C SER A 159 7.47 -14.87 18.11
N LYS A 160 7.62 -13.69 18.73
CA LYS A 160 6.50 -12.77 19.03
C LYS A 160 5.85 -12.18 17.77
N TYR A 161 6.58 -12.18 16.66
CA TYR A 161 6.08 -11.83 15.34
C TYR A 161 6.35 -12.97 14.36
N ASN A 162 6.04 -14.21 14.77
CA ASN A 162 5.92 -15.31 13.84
C ASN A 162 4.94 -14.90 12.74
N PHE A 163 5.42 -14.97 11.50
CA PHE A 163 4.73 -14.54 10.28
C PHE A 163 3.55 -15.46 9.91
N SER A 164 2.83 -15.95 10.91
CA SER A 164 1.66 -16.76 10.72
C SER A 164 0.54 -15.84 10.26
N LEU A 165 -0.20 -16.30 9.26
CA LEU A 165 -1.51 -15.74 8.97
C LEU A 165 -2.35 -15.84 10.26
N ASP A 166 -3.22 -14.86 10.51
CA ASP A 166 -4.01 -14.84 11.75
C ASP A 166 -4.74 -16.19 11.94
N PRO A 167 -4.38 -16.98 12.96
CA PRO A 167 -4.82 -18.37 13.09
C PRO A 167 -6.34 -18.50 13.04
N LYS A 168 -7.05 -17.48 13.53
CA LYS A 168 -8.51 -17.41 13.53
C LYS A 168 -9.12 -17.58 12.14
N TYR A 169 -8.45 -17.12 11.09
CA TYR A 169 -8.99 -17.10 9.72
C TYR A 169 -8.37 -18.16 8.80
N HIS A 170 -7.23 -18.72 9.19
CA HIS A 170 -6.39 -19.56 8.32
C HIS A 170 -6.22 -20.99 8.83
N ASP A 171 -7.07 -21.41 9.76
CA ASP A 171 -7.18 -22.80 10.17
C ASP A 171 -7.58 -23.68 8.97
N LYS A 172 -6.73 -24.68 8.68
CA LYS A 172 -6.87 -25.55 7.51
C LYS A 172 -8.14 -26.39 7.60
N ASP A 173 -8.54 -26.78 8.81
CA ASP A 173 -9.66 -27.69 9.02
C ASP A 173 -10.99 -26.97 8.77
N LEU A 174 -11.08 -25.71 9.18
CA LEU A 174 -12.22 -24.83 8.87
C LEU A 174 -12.30 -24.49 7.38
N LEU A 175 -11.16 -24.39 6.71
CA LEU A 175 -11.07 -24.05 5.30
C LEU A 175 -11.51 -25.20 4.37
N GLN A 176 -11.18 -26.45 4.73
CA GLN A 176 -11.41 -27.62 3.88
C GLN A 176 -12.85 -28.15 3.93
N ASN A 177 -13.53 -28.02 5.07
CA ASN A 177 -14.86 -28.58 5.28
C ASN A 177 -16.03 -27.64 4.93
N ASP A 178 -15.73 -26.44 4.44
CA ASP A 178 -16.75 -25.43 4.18
C ASP A 178 -17.42 -25.64 2.81
N THR A 179 -18.73 -25.84 2.81
CA THR A 179 -19.53 -26.11 1.61
C THR A 179 -19.87 -24.83 0.86
N VAL A 180 -19.73 -24.85 -0.46
CA VAL A 180 -20.13 -23.72 -1.33
C VAL A 180 -21.66 -23.69 -1.45
N VAL A 181 -22.28 -22.57 -1.07
CA VAL A 181 -23.72 -22.33 -1.12
C VAL A 181 -24.13 -21.67 -2.43
N ASP A 182 -23.33 -20.71 -2.89
CA ASP A 182 -23.58 -20.00 -4.15
C ASP A 182 -22.31 -19.87 -4.97
N LYS A 183 -22.45 -19.92 -6.30
CA LYS A 183 -21.35 -19.76 -7.26
C LYS A 183 -21.83 -18.96 -8.46
N THR A 184 -21.22 -17.80 -8.66
CA THR A 184 -21.51 -16.92 -9.80
C THR A 184 -20.25 -16.67 -10.62
N THR A 185 -20.43 -16.51 -11.94
CA THR A 185 -19.33 -16.14 -12.85
C THR A 185 -19.65 -14.80 -13.49
N ASP A 186 -18.80 -13.79 -13.24
CA ASP A 186 -19.00 -12.48 -13.85
C ASP A 186 -18.64 -12.52 -15.35
N LYS A 187 -19.11 -11.52 -16.11
CA LYS A 187 -18.79 -11.34 -17.54
C LYS A 187 -17.29 -11.26 -17.86
N LEU A 188 -16.47 -10.94 -16.86
CA LEU A 188 -15.01 -10.87 -16.97
C LEU A 188 -14.31 -12.21 -16.71
N GLY A 189 -15.06 -13.27 -16.40
CA GLY A 189 -14.55 -14.60 -16.08
C GLY A 189 -14.06 -14.75 -14.63
N SER A 190 -14.30 -13.75 -13.76
CA SER A 190 -14.10 -13.93 -12.32
C SER A 190 -15.18 -14.85 -11.77
N ILE A 191 -14.76 -15.82 -10.94
CA ILE A 191 -15.66 -16.74 -10.26
C ILE A 191 -15.79 -16.27 -8.81
N LYS A 192 -17.01 -16.03 -8.35
CA LYS A 192 -17.33 -15.75 -6.96
C LYS A 192 -17.99 -16.97 -6.35
N ARG A 193 -17.55 -17.38 -5.17
CA ARG A 193 -18.13 -18.45 -4.35
C ARG A 193 -18.51 -17.88 -2.99
N VAL A 194 -19.71 -18.17 -2.54
CA VAL A 194 -20.15 -17.87 -1.17
C VAL A 194 -20.24 -19.19 -0.43
N TYR A 195 -19.60 -19.27 0.72
CA TYR A 195 -19.55 -20.45 1.56
C TYR A 195 -20.59 -20.40 2.67
N LYS A 196 -20.90 -21.55 3.28
CA LYS A 196 -21.88 -21.65 4.38
C LYS A 196 -21.46 -20.84 5.61
N SER A 197 -20.15 -20.69 5.85
CA SER A 197 -19.60 -19.79 6.86
C SER A 197 -19.88 -18.29 6.62
N GLY A 198 -20.41 -17.92 5.46
CA GLY A 198 -20.54 -16.53 5.02
C GLY A 198 -19.26 -15.96 4.40
N ARG A 199 -18.14 -16.71 4.39
CA ARG A 199 -16.93 -16.32 3.66
C ARG A 199 -17.22 -16.23 2.17
N GLN A 200 -16.68 -15.20 1.54
CA GLN A 200 -16.72 -15.02 0.09
C GLN A 200 -15.34 -15.22 -0.50
N GLU A 201 -15.27 -16.01 -1.58
CA GLU A 201 -14.06 -16.22 -2.37
C GLU A 201 -14.26 -15.69 -3.78
N THR A 202 -13.33 -14.85 -4.25
CA THR A 202 -13.27 -14.41 -5.63
C THR A 202 -11.99 -14.91 -6.28
N ILE A 203 -12.13 -15.71 -7.34
CA ILE A 203 -11.03 -16.19 -8.18
C ILE A 203 -11.00 -15.36 -9.44
N PHE A 204 -9.91 -14.62 -9.65
CA PHE A 204 -9.73 -13.79 -10.83
C PHE A 204 -9.02 -14.58 -11.96
N PRO A 205 -9.29 -14.27 -13.25
CA PRO A 205 -8.72 -14.97 -14.41
C PRO A 205 -7.19 -14.97 -14.52
N ARG A 206 -6.49 -14.21 -13.68
CA ARG A 206 -5.02 -14.08 -13.65
C ARG A 206 -4.43 -14.55 -12.32
N LEU A 207 -5.02 -15.60 -11.74
CA LEU A 207 -4.45 -16.32 -10.58
C LEU A 207 -4.28 -15.45 -9.33
N LYS A 208 -5.08 -14.37 -9.22
CA LYS A 208 -5.31 -13.70 -7.96
C LYS A 208 -6.53 -14.34 -7.32
N LYS A 209 -6.41 -14.68 -6.04
CA LYS A 209 -7.51 -15.18 -5.21
C LYS A 209 -7.77 -14.15 -4.13
N MET A 210 -9.03 -13.90 -3.81
CA MET A 210 -9.40 -13.00 -2.72
C MET A 210 -10.41 -13.69 -1.83
N TRP A 211 -10.18 -13.65 -0.53
CA TRP A 211 -11.11 -14.06 0.51
C TRP A 211 -11.60 -12.82 1.25
N VAL A 212 -12.89 -12.79 1.53
CA VAL A 212 -13.54 -11.77 2.35
C VAL A 212 -14.40 -12.50 3.37
N TYR A 213 -14.17 -12.21 4.65
CA TYR A 213 -14.88 -12.82 5.76
C TYR A 213 -16.03 -11.90 6.22
N PRO A 214 -17.05 -12.44 6.91
CA PRO A 214 -18.23 -11.67 7.32
C PRO A 214 -17.93 -10.44 8.19
N ASP A 215 -16.84 -10.48 8.96
CA ASP A 215 -16.39 -9.39 9.82
C ASP A 215 -15.63 -8.28 9.07
N GLY A 216 -15.44 -8.44 7.76
CA GLY A 216 -14.73 -7.50 6.90
C GLY A 216 -13.24 -7.78 6.77
N TYR A 217 -12.68 -8.77 7.49
CA TYR A 217 -11.31 -9.22 7.25
C TYR A 217 -11.19 -9.75 5.82
N SER A 218 -10.09 -9.42 5.14
CA SER A 218 -9.88 -9.93 3.79
C SER A 218 -8.43 -10.28 3.50
N CYS A 219 -8.25 -11.28 2.66
CA CYS A 219 -6.97 -11.79 2.22
C CYS A 219 -6.92 -11.82 0.70
N ILE A 220 -5.83 -11.32 0.14
CA ILE A 220 -5.55 -11.35 -1.29
C ILE A 220 -4.29 -12.20 -1.48
N PHE A 221 -4.42 -13.28 -2.23
CA PHE A 221 -3.32 -14.12 -2.66
C PHE A 221 -2.97 -13.75 -4.10
N TYR A 222 -1.73 -13.35 -4.32
CA TYR A 222 -1.20 -13.04 -5.63
C TYR A 222 -0.54 -14.28 -6.24
N SER A 223 -0.48 -14.32 -7.56
CA SER A 223 0.12 -15.44 -8.31
C SER A 223 1.63 -15.61 -8.07
N ASN A 224 2.30 -14.57 -7.58
CA ASN A 224 3.71 -14.61 -7.19
C ASN A 224 3.94 -15.16 -5.78
N GLY A 225 2.88 -15.63 -5.09
CA GLY A 225 2.94 -16.14 -3.72
C GLY A 225 2.85 -15.05 -2.65
N ASN A 226 2.77 -13.77 -3.03
CA ASN A 226 2.57 -12.69 -2.06
C ASN A 226 1.15 -12.75 -1.51
N ILE A 227 1.01 -12.29 -0.27
CA ILE A 227 -0.27 -12.22 0.43
C ILE A 227 -0.46 -10.79 0.94
N THR A 228 -1.61 -10.19 0.70
CA THR A 228 -2.05 -8.96 1.37
C THR A 228 -3.24 -9.27 2.26
N GLN A 229 -3.14 -8.97 3.54
CA GLN A 229 -4.23 -9.02 4.51
C GLN A 229 -4.70 -7.60 4.79
N LEU A 230 -6.01 -7.41 4.91
CA LEU A 230 -6.64 -6.16 5.31
C LEU A 230 -7.49 -6.43 6.55
N PHE A 231 -7.29 -5.63 7.59
CA PHE A 231 -8.02 -5.75 8.85
C PHE A 231 -8.95 -4.54 9.01
N PRO A 232 -10.27 -4.76 9.17
CA PRO A 232 -11.25 -3.67 9.14
C PRO A 232 -11.22 -2.79 10.40
N ASN A 233 -10.92 -3.38 11.57
CA ASN A 233 -11.11 -2.75 12.88
C ASN A 233 -9.86 -2.80 13.77
N GLN A 234 -8.68 -3.04 13.21
CA GLN A 234 -7.46 -3.24 13.98
C GLN A 234 -6.49 -2.06 13.84
N ASP A 235 -5.54 -1.98 14.77
CA ASP A 235 -4.43 -1.01 14.71
C ASP A 235 -3.57 -1.20 13.47
N CYS A 236 -3.45 -2.44 12.98
CA CYS A 236 -2.85 -2.76 11.69
C CYS A 236 -3.93 -2.71 10.60
N ILE A 237 -3.80 -1.82 9.61
CA ILE A 237 -4.77 -1.71 8.51
C ILE A 237 -4.44 -2.75 7.43
N GLN A 238 -3.15 -2.92 7.14
CA GLN A 238 -2.68 -3.71 6.02
C GLN A 238 -1.38 -4.43 6.37
N SER A 239 -1.35 -5.73 6.08
CA SER A 239 -0.17 -6.59 6.19
C SER A 239 0.13 -7.18 4.81
N ASN A 240 1.34 -6.97 4.28
CA ASN A 240 1.79 -7.54 3.02
C ASN A 240 3.00 -8.44 3.28
N TYR A 241 2.94 -9.66 2.78
CA TYR A 241 3.96 -10.67 3.02
C TYR A 241 4.41 -11.31 1.70
N SER A 242 5.72 -11.51 1.54
CA SER A 242 6.30 -12.28 0.45
C SER A 242 6.92 -13.55 1.01
N ILE A 243 6.35 -14.71 0.66
CA ILE A 243 6.90 -16.03 1.03
C ILE A 243 8.28 -16.21 0.39
N LYS A 244 8.42 -15.80 -0.87
CA LYS A 244 9.64 -16.03 -1.66
C LYS A 244 10.81 -15.21 -1.15
N ASP A 245 10.57 -13.92 -0.90
CA ASP A 245 11.61 -12.95 -0.54
C ASP A 245 11.72 -12.76 0.98
N LYS A 246 10.89 -13.47 1.75
CA LYS A 246 10.87 -13.49 3.22
C LYS A 246 10.85 -12.10 3.87
N TRP A 247 10.04 -11.20 3.31
CA TRP A 247 9.79 -9.89 3.90
C TRP A 247 8.32 -9.72 4.26
N HIS A 248 8.09 -8.86 5.24
CA HIS A 248 6.76 -8.52 5.75
C HIS A 248 6.65 -7.02 5.98
N LYS A 249 5.62 -6.41 5.42
CA LYS A 249 5.32 -5.00 5.55
C LYS A 249 3.98 -4.83 6.26
N MET A 250 3.95 -4.06 7.34
CA MET A 250 2.71 -3.71 8.03
C MET A 250 2.51 -2.19 8.01
N ILE A 251 1.26 -1.76 7.86
CA ILE A 251 0.84 -0.36 7.90
C ILE A 251 -0.19 -0.23 9.01
N PHE A 252 0.11 0.61 9.98
CA PHE A 252 -0.74 0.86 11.13
C PHE A 252 -1.59 2.12 10.93
N ARG A 253 -2.70 2.20 11.65
CA ARG A 253 -3.63 3.33 11.63
C ARG A 253 -3.01 4.64 12.10
N THR A 254 -2.00 4.54 12.96
CA THR A 254 -1.19 5.69 13.41
C THR A 254 -0.33 6.29 12.30
N GLY A 255 -0.22 5.63 11.14
CA GLY A 255 0.70 5.98 10.07
C GLY A 255 2.09 5.35 10.22
N LEU A 256 2.36 4.68 11.36
CA LEU A 256 3.56 3.85 11.52
C LEU A 256 3.56 2.76 10.45
N MET A 257 4.69 2.57 9.79
CA MET A 257 4.88 1.49 8.84
C MET A 257 6.09 0.66 9.28
N THR A 258 5.94 -0.65 9.35
CA THR A 258 7.04 -1.55 9.68
C THR A 258 7.37 -2.43 8.49
N PHE A 259 8.65 -2.70 8.30
CA PHE A 259 9.17 -3.55 7.25
C PHE A 259 10.19 -4.49 7.88
N LYS A 260 9.88 -5.78 7.93
CA LYS A 260 10.71 -6.82 8.54
C LYS A 260 11.26 -7.72 7.44
N THR A 261 12.56 -7.98 7.49
CA THR A 261 13.27 -9.02 6.73
C THR A 261 13.81 -10.07 7.70
N GLU A 262 14.58 -11.04 7.22
CA GLU A 262 15.22 -12.04 8.08
C GLU A 262 16.14 -11.38 9.14
N ASP A 263 16.92 -10.38 8.73
CA ASP A 263 17.98 -9.80 9.57
C ASP A 263 17.65 -8.42 10.15
N THR A 264 16.62 -7.76 9.62
CA THR A 264 16.35 -6.35 9.94
C THR A 264 14.87 -6.06 10.16
N LEU A 265 14.61 -5.13 11.09
CA LEU A 265 13.31 -4.51 11.29
C LEU A 265 13.45 -3.00 11.05
N VAL A 266 12.77 -2.49 10.04
CA VAL A 266 12.70 -1.06 9.75
C VAL A 266 11.34 -0.54 10.18
N LYS A 267 11.33 0.54 10.96
CA LYS A 267 10.14 1.31 11.32
C LYS A 267 10.22 2.68 10.66
N PHE A 268 9.15 3.08 10.00
CA PHE A 268 8.97 4.40 9.41
C PHE A 268 7.86 5.10 10.19
N TYR A 269 8.21 6.20 10.84
CA TYR A 269 7.30 6.98 11.65
C TYR A 269 6.61 8.07 10.80
N PRO A 270 5.40 8.52 11.17
CA PRO A 270 4.65 9.54 10.43
C PRO A 270 5.34 10.91 10.36
N ASP A 271 6.17 11.21 11.35
CA ASP A 271 7.00 12.42 11.38
C ASP A 271 8.08 12.39 10.27
N GLY A 272 8.42 11.22 9.73
CA GLY A 272 9.46 11.00 8.72
C GLY A 272 10.70 10.30 9.26
N ASN A 273 10.77 10.09 10.58
CA ASN A 273 11.87 9.38 11.24
C ASN A 273 11.89 7.92 10.84
N GLN A 274 13.08 7.35 10.75
CA GLN A 274 13.27 5.94 10.43
C GLN A 274 14.15 5.27 11.47
N VAL A 275 13.75 4.09 11.93
CA VAL A 275 14.52 3.27 12.86
C VAL A 275 14.77 1.92 12.24
N ILE A 276 16.03 1.58 12.03
CA ILE A 276 16.48 0.29 11.50
C ILE A 276 17.15 -0.47 12.62
N ALA A 277 16.61 -1.63 12.92
CA ALA A 277 17.01 -2.48 14.00
C ALA A 277 17.59 -3.78 13.40
N HIS A 278 18.85 -4.06 13.66
CA HIS A 278 19.57 -5.21 13.13
C HIS A 278 19.62 -6.36 14.16
N ILE A 279 19.78 -7.59 13.68
CA ILE A 279 19.85 -8.80 14.53
C ILE A 279 21.07 -8.85 15.46
N ASP A 280 22.14 -8.14 15.11
CA ASP A 280 23.35 -7.98 15.93
C ASP A 280 23.11 -7.09 17.17
N GLY A 281 21.97 -6.39 17.23
CA GLY A 281 21.62 -5.42 18.26
C GLY A 281 21.93 -3.97 17.88
N THR A 282 22.51 -3.73 16.70
CA THR A 282 22.77 -2.39 16.19
C THR A 282 21.47 -1.70 15.82
N ILE A 283 21.27 -0.48 16.31
CA ILE A 283 20.10 0.35 16.00
C ILE A 283 20.57 1.60 15.25
N LYS A 284 20.02 1.83 14.07
CA LYS A 284 20.24 3.04 13.27
C LYS A 284 18.98 3.88 13.29
N ILE A 285 19.10 5.15 13.69
CA ILE A 285 18.03 6.12 13.70
C ILE A 285 18.38 7.19 12.68
N ILE A 286 17.51 7.37 11.70
CA ILE A 286 17.61 8.41 10.68
C ILE A 286 16.55 9.44 11.02
N ASP A 287 16.99 10.61 11.48
CA ASP A 287 16.12 11.74 11.78
C ASP A 287 15.81 12.54 10.50
N ASN A 288 14.71 13.28 10.51
CA ASN A 288 14.32 14.19 9.43
C ASN A 288 15.39 15.22 9.09
N ASN A 289 16.20 15.59 10.08
CA ASN A 289 17.32 16.51 9.93
C ASN A 289 18.51 15.89 9.18
N SER A 290 18.34 14.70 8.58
CA SER A 290 19.39 14.02 7.83
C SER A 290 20.59 13.67 8.73
N ILE A 291 20.31 13.36 10.01
CA ILE A 291 21.31 12.87 10.97
C ILE A 291 21.10 11.38 11.15
N LEU A 292 22.16 10.61 10.93
CA LEU A 292 22.19 9.19 11.25
C LEU A 292 22.83 9.01 12.63
N LYS A 293 22.05 8.49 13.57
CA LYS A 293 22.52 8.03 14.89
C LYS A 293 22.61 6.51 14.88
N ILE A 294 23.80 5.97 15.08
CA ILE A 294 24.06 4.54 15.21
C ILE A 294 24.29 4.24 16.69
N ILE A 295 23.53 3.31 17.24
CA ILE A 295 23.65 2.82 18.60
C ILE A 295 24.11 1.37 18.49
N HIS A 296 25.33 1.10 18.91
CA HIS A 296 25.93 -0.24 18.88
C HIS A 296 25.48 -1.07 20.10
N PRO A 297 25.64 -2.41 20.07
CA PRO A 297 25.26 -3.29 21.18
C PRO A 297 25.97 -2.98 22.51
N ASP A 298 27.18 -2.40 22.43
CA ASP A 298 27.96 -1.92 23.58
C ASP A 298 27.46 -0.58 24.12
N LYS A 299 26.35 -0.05 23.58
CA LYS A 299 25.74 1.25 23.86
C LYS A 299 26.56 2.45 23.40
N SER A 300 27.65 2.24 22.65
CA SER A 300 28.37 3.35 22.03
C SER A 300 27.48 4.01 20.96
N ILE A 301 27.53 5.34 20.90
CA ILE A 301 26.68 6.14 20.02
C ILE A 301 27.57 6.88 19.02
N GLN A 302 27.31 6.69 17.74
CA GLN A 302 27.94 7.44 16.65
C GLN A 302 26.90 8.32 15.98
N LYS A 303 27.22 9.60 15.78
CA LYS A 303 26.39 10.55 15.03
C LYS A 303 27.12 10.92 13.75
N ILE A 304 26.46 10.72 12.62
CA ILE A 304 27.04 10.96 11.29
C ILE A 304 26.05 11.85 10.52
N PRO A 305 26.50 12.96 9.92
CA PRO A 305 25.70 13.68 8.94
C PRO A 305 25.38 12.72 7.78
N TYR A 306 24.12 12.39 7.62
CA TYR A 306 23.67 11.46 6.59
C TYR A 306 23.18 12.27 5.41
N PRO A 307 23.89 12.31 4.26
CA PRO A 307 23.33 12.96 3.10
C PRO A 307 22.07 12.18 2.72
N VAL A 308 20.88 12.73 2.99
CA VAL A 308 19.64 12.15 2.50
C VAL A 308 19.60 12.47 1.01
N PRO A 309 19.83 11.50 0.09
CA PRO A 309 19.27 11.68 -1.24
C PRO A 309 17.78 11.83 -1.01
N LYS A 310 17.24 13.02 -1.30
CA LYS A 310 15.80 13.32 -1.22
C LYS A 310 15.07 12.34 -2.14
N MET A 311 14.77 11.15 -1.65
CA MET A 311 14.00 10.16 -2.37
C MET A 311 12.56 10.68 -2.38
N PRO A 312 11.95 10.89 -3.55
CA PRO A 312 10.58 11.35 -3.60
C PRO A 312 9.70 10.30 -2.92
N ILE A 313 8.86 10.73 -1.98
CA ILE A 313 7.88 9.92 -1.22
C ILE A 313 7.08 8.96 -2.13
N GLN A 314 6.91 9.33 -3.41
CA GLN A 314 6.28 8.53 -4.47
C GLN A 314 6.92 7.14 -4.71
N ALA A 315 8.17 6.89 -4.31
CA ALA A 315 8.80 5.58 -4.43
C ALA A 315 8.20 4.55 -3.44
N TYR A 316 7.82 4.99 -2.23
CA TYR A 316 7.23 4.12 -1.22
C TYR A 316 5.79 3.70 -1.56
N GLU A 317 5.03 4.56 -2.24
CA GLU A 317 3.67 4.27 -2.69
C GLU A 317 3.60 3.12 -3.70
N LYS A 318 4.67 2.88 -4.46
CA LYS A 318 4.73 1.80 -5.45
C LYS A 318 5.06 0.43 -4.87
N GLY A 319 5.25 0.33 -3.55
CA GLY A 319 5.58 -0.94 -2.89
C GLY A 319 6.91 -1.54 -3.32
N ILE A 320 7.79 -0.74 -3.94
CA ILE A 320 9.15 -1.15 -4.25
C ILE A 320 9.95 -0.97 -2.96
N PRO A 321 10.51 -2.04 -2.36
CA PRO A 321 11.36 -1.90 -1.19
C PRO A 321 12.54 -1.00 -1.54
N PRO A 322 13.01 -0.14 -0.61
CA PRO A 322 14.23 0.62 -0.84
C PRO A 322 15.36 -0.36 -1.15
N ILE A 323 16.00 -0.21 -2.31
CA ILE A 323 17.22 -0.95 -2.64
C ILE A 323 18.33 -0.32 -1.79
N ILE A 324 18.49 -0.83 -0.57
CA ILE A 324 19.66 -0.54 0.24
C ILE A 324 20.78 -1.37 -0.37
N LYS A 325 21.62 -0.75 -1.20
CA LYS A 325 22.87 -1.38 -1.62
C LYS A 325 23.73 -1.52 -0.37
N VAL A 326 23.80 -2.73 0.18
CA VAL A 326 24.81 -3.08 1.17
C VAL A 326 26.13 -3.13 0.40
N SER A 327 26.99 -2.13 0.60
CA SER A 327 28.38 -2.26 0.16
C SER A 327 28.99 -3.41 0.96
N LYS A 328 29.47 -4.44 0.26
CA LYS A 328 30.25 -5.52 0.86
C LYS A 328 31.62 -5.02 1.28
#